data_AF-K1TZV0-F1
#
_entry.id   AF-K1TZV0-F1
#
_cell.length_a   1.000
_cell.length_b   1.000
_cell.length_c   1.000
_cell.angle_alpha   90.00
_cell.angle_beta   90.00
_cell.angle_gamma   90.00
#
_symmetry.space_group_name_H-M   'P 1'
#
loop_
_entity.id
_entity.type
_entity.pdbx_description
1 polymer ?
#
loop_
_entity_poly.entity_id
_entity_poly.type
_entity_poly.pdbx_seq_one_letter_code
_entity_poly.pdbx_strand_id
1 'polypeptide(L)'
;MNVRIYQINMKRDANNVAFMNYESLPKFQGSSEIDSSLYDKVFEGEVNCFTLEKLYEIFNLEHPEGYKGRSMSVSDVVEIIDGNTGKSYFHFCDSFGFQKVDFEPEKTQVSDRFLSLAEQEKISVLLVPVGKSPIVKEIPNTYEAMKALVGGGGLDEYMPFEDDAAIVCN
;
A
#
# COMPACT_ATOMS: atom_id res chain seq x y z
N MET A 1 -8.65 3.55 -3.66
CA MET A 1 -8.25 4.57 -2.65
C MET A 1 -6.75 4.80 -2.78
N ASN A 2 -6.31 6.03 -2.99
CA ASN A 2 -4.88 6.36 -2.97
C ASN A 2 -4.42 6.54 -1.52
N VAL A 3 -3.49 5.70 -1.07
CA VAL A 3 -3.09 5.65 0.34
C VAL A 3 -1.59 5.64 0.52
N ARG A 4 -1.15 6.13 1.68
CA ARG A 4 0.19 5.90 2.22
C ARG A 4 0.09 5.33 3.62
N ILE A 5 1.02 4.45 3.97
CA ILE A 5 1.06 3.82 5.30
C ILE A 5 2.37 4.17 5.97
N TYR A 6 2.25 4.61 7.22
CA TYR A 6 3.35 4.99 8.08
C TYR A 6 3.38 4.08 9.30
N GLN A 7 4.56 3.58 9.62
CA GLN A 7 4.78 2.63 10.71
C GLN A 7 5.91 3.12 11.61
N ILE A 8 5.70 3.05 12.94
CA ILE A 8 6.75 3.40 13.90
C ILE A 8 8.00 2.54 13.68
N ASN A 9 9.15 3.22 13.62
CA ASN A 9 10.46 2.60 13.58
C ASN A 9 10.91 2.24 15.01
N MET A 10 11.00 0.95 15.30
CA MET A 10 11.36 0.43 16.62
C MET A 10 12.73 0.90 17.14
N LYS A 11 13.64 1.34 16.27
CA LYS A 11 14.94 1.88 16.70
C LYS A 11 14.83 3.33 17.19
N ARG A 12 13.81 4.07 16.75
CA ARG A 12 13.55 5.46 17.16
C ARG A 12 12.52 5.56 18.29
N ASP A 13 11.77 4.48 18.55
CA ASP A 13 10.73 4.41 19.58
C ASP A 13 11.28 4.29 21.01
N ALA A 14 11.86 5.38 21.54
CA ALA A 14 12.44 5.38 22.88
C ALA A 14 11.41 5.16 24.01
N ASN A 15 10.14 5.50 23.77
CA ASN A 15 9.07 5.45 24.76
C ASN A 15 8.20 4.17 24.65
N ASN A 16 8.52 3.27 23.71
CA ASN A 16 7.77 2.05 23.42
C ASN A 16 6.27 2.33 23.15
N VAL A 17 6.00 3.36 22.34
CA VAL A 17 4.63 3.73 21.95
C VAL A 17 4.11 2.90 20.77
N ALA A 18 4.95 2.11 20.10
CA ALA A 18 4.50 1.18 19.09
C ALA A 18 3.48 0.18 19.65
N PHE A 19 2.43 -0.09 18.88
CA PHE A 19 1.31 -0.96 19.25
C PHE A 19 0.46 -0.48 20.42
N MET A 20 0.66 0.75 20.90
CA MET A 20 -0.18 1.36 21.92
C MET A 20 -1.34 2.12 21.29
N ASN A 21 -2.51 2.05 21.93
CA ASN A 21 -3.67 2.84 21.52
C ASN A 21 -3.45 4.35 21.71
N TYR A 22 -4.25 5.17 21.03
CA TYR A 22 -4.06 6.62 21.02
C TYR A 22 -4.15 7.22 22.44
N GLU A 23 -5.08 6.74 23.25
CA GLU A 23 -5.29 7.22 24.63
C GLU A 23 -4.12 6.93 25.58
N SER A 24 -3.24 5.99 25.23
CA SER A 24 -2.05 5.69 26.05
C SER A 24 -0.88 6.61 25.78
N LEU A 25 -0.87 7.35 24.67
CA LEU A 25 0.24 8.24 24.29
C LEU A 25 0.66 9.19 25.44
N PRO A 26 -0.25 9.92 26.13
CA PRO A 26 0.15 10.81 27.22
C PRO A 26 0.89 10.10 28.36
N LYS A 27 0.60 8.82 28.61
CA LYS A 27 1.24 8.05 29.69
C LYS A 27 2.70 7.71 29.37
N PHE A 28 3.02 7.47 28.11
CA PHE A 28 4.34 7.00 27.68
C PHE A 28 5.26 8.12 27.20
N GLN A 29 4.72 9.17 26.57
CA GLN A 29 5.51 10.27 26.00
C GLN A 29 5.14 11.65 26.57
N GLY A 30 4.20 11.73 27.52
CA GLY A 30 3.81 13.00 28.17
C GLY A 30 2.94 13.93 27.31
N SER A 31 2.59 13.52 26.08
CA SER A 31 1.74 14.26 25.15
C SER A 31 0.76 13.33 24.43
N SER A 32 -0.41 13.84 24.07
CA SER A 32 -1.38 13.16 23.20
C SER A 32 -1.05 13.30 21.70
N GLU A 33 -0.10 14.16 21.36
CA GLU A 33 0.28 14.41 19.96
C GLU A 33 1.11 13.26 19.40
N ILE A 34 0.86 12.89 18.15
CA ILE A 34 1.65 11.87 17.46
C ILE A 34 2.98 12.50 17.03
N ASP A 35 4.09 11.99 17.57
CA ASP A 35 5.41 12.33 17.05
C ASP A 35 5.65 11.63 15.71
N SER A 36 5.43 12.38 14.63
CA SER A 36 5.57 11.90 13.25
C SER A 36 7.02 11.50 12.92
N SER A 37 8.03 12.00 13.64
CA SER A 37 9.44 11.67 13.40
C SER A 37 9.80 10.21 13.75
N LEU A 38 8.96 9.56 14.56
CA LEU A 38 9.10 8.15 14.90
C LEU A 38 8.74 7.21 13.75
N TYR A 39 8.01 7.71 12.74
CA TYR A 39 7.42 6.89 11.71
C TYR A 39 8.30 6.82 10.45
N ASP A 40 8.25 5.66 9.80
CA ASP A 40 8.72 5.48 8.43
C ASP A 40 7.52 5.28 7.50
N LYS A 41 7.54 5.89 6.32
CA LYS A 41 6.66 5.53 5.21
C LYS A 41 7.07 4.16 4.67
N VAL A 42 6.14 3.19 4.72
CA VAL A 42 6.38 1.80 4.29
C VAL A 42 5.64 1.43 3.01
N PHE A 43 4.61 2.19 2.65
CA PHE A 43 3.81 1.92 1.46
C PHE A 43 3.26 3.23 0.88
N GLU A 44 3.18 3.30 -0.43
CA GLU A 44 2.29 4.22 -1.15
C GLU A 44 1.73 3.58 -2.42
N GLY A 45 0.48 3.92 -2.73
CA GLY A 45 -0.14 3.46 -3.96
C GLY A 45 -1.66 3.48 -3.93
N GLU A 46 -2.25 3.19 -5.08
CA GLU A 46 -3.69 2.99 -5.18
C GLU A 46 -4.07 1.56 -4.82
N VAL A 47 -4.90 1.42 -3.78
CA VAL A 47 -5.44 0.14 -3.32
C VAL A 47 -6.92 0.09 -3.66
N ASN A 48 -7.37 -1.00 -4.28
CA ASN A 48 -8.78 -1.18 -4.68
C ASN A 48 -9.69 -1.52 -3.49
N CYS A 49 -9.86 -0.57 -2.57
CA CYS A 49 -10.78 -0.65 -1.44
C CYS A 49 -11.45 0.71 -1.17
N PHE A 50 -12.53 0.70 -0.40
CA PHE A 50 -13.36 1.88 -0.13
C PHE A 50 -13.50 2.22 1.36
N THR A 51 -13.02 1.36 2.25
CA THR A 51 -13.06 1.58 3.71
C THR A 51 -11.71 1.29 4.33
N LEU A 52 -11.45 1.89 5.50
CA LEU A 52 -10.23 1.65 6.27
C LEU A 52 -10.20 0.22 6.84
N GLU A 53 -11.36 -0.37 7.14
CA GLU A 53 -11.46 -1.74 7.61
C GLU A 53 -11.07 -2.75 6.53
N LYS A 54 -11.49 -2.52 5.27
CA LYS A 54 -11.04 -3.39 4.16
C LYS A 54 -9.56 -3.18 3.86
N LEU A 55 -9.06 -1.95 4.01
CA LEU A 55 -7.62 -1.69 3.90
C LEU A 55 -6.84 -2.45 4.99
N TYR A 56 -7.30 -2.44 6.23
CA TYR A 56 -6.73 -3.20 7.33
C TYR A 56 -6.68 -4.70 7.02
N GLU A 57 -7.78 -5.26 6.50
CA GLU A 57 -7.86 -6.67 6.09
C GLU A 57 -6.83 -7.00 5.00
N ILE A 58 -6.73 -6.17 3.97
CA ILE A 58 -5.75 -6.34 2.89
C ILE A 58 -4.34 -6.36 3.47
N PHE A 59 -3.95 -5.40 4.31
CA PHE A 59 -2.61 -5.31 4.89
C PHE A 59 -2.33 -6.28 6.06
N ASN A 60 -3.23 -7.23 6.32
CA ASN A 60 -3.04 -8.29 7.30
C ASN A 60 -3.18 -9.70 6.70
N LEU A 61 -4.04 -9.89 5.70
CA LEU A 61 -4.35 -11.21 5.13
C LEU A 61 -3.76 -11.42 3.74
N GLU A 62 -3.80 -10.40 2.89
CA GLU A 62 -3.46 -10.53 1.46
C GLU A 62 -2.06 -9.94 1.18
N HIS A 63 -1.84 -8.72 1.67
CA HIS A 63 -0.74 -7.79 1.38
C HIS A 63 -0.60 -7.42 -0.11
N PRO A 64 -0.29 -6.15 -0.43
CA PRO A 64 0.12 -5.80 -1.78
C PRO A 64 1.38 -6.59 -2.20
N GLU A 65 1.48 -6.90 -3.49
CA GLU A 65 2.64 -7.62 -4.02
C GLU A 65 3.95 -6.84 -3.76
N GLY A 66 4.97 -7.54 -3.29
CA GLY A 66 6.26 -6.93 -2.93
C GLY A 66 6.25 -6.15 -1.62
N TYR A 67 5.12 -6.11 -0.88
CA TYR A 67 5.04 -5.43 0.41
C TYR A 67 5.92 -6.14 1.43
N LYS A 68 6.87 -5.39 2.01
CA LYS A 68 7.83 -5.91 3.00
C LYS A 68 7.68 -5.25 4.36
N GLY A 69 6.77 -4.29 4.51
CA GLY A 69 6.41 -3.70 5.79
C GLY A 69 5.79 -4.74 6.73
N ARG A 70 5.64 -4.38 8.01
CA ARG A 70 4.89 -5.25 8.93
C ARG A 70 3.40 -5.17 8.60
N SER A 71 2.64 -6.18 9.00
CA SER A 71 1.17 -6.12 8.92
C SER A 71 0.66 -4.87 9.65
N MET A 72 -0.43 -4.31 9.12
CA MET A 72 -1.03 -3.10 9.70
C MET A 72 -1.50 -3.41 11.12
N SER A 73 -1.12 -2.57 12.09
CA SER A 73 -1.43 -2.79 13.49
C SER A 73 -1.77 -1.48 14.20
N VAL A 74 -2.17 -1.60 15.48
CA VAL A 74 -2.32 -0.45 16.37
C VAL A 74 -1.06 0.40 16.31
N SER A 75 -1.22 1.72 16.37
CA SER A 75 -0.17 2.72 16.21
C SER A 75 0.29 3.01 14.78
N ASP A 76 -0.30 2.39 13.77
CA ASP A 76 -0.01 2.77 12.37
C ASP A 76 -0.84 3.98 11.95
N VAL A 77 -0.32 4.76 11.02
CA VAL A 77 -1.04 5.89 10.43
C VAL A 77 -1.26 5.62 8.95
N VAL A 78 -2.52 5.72 8.54
CA VAL A 78 -2.96 5.67 7.14
C VAL A 78 -3.25 7.08 6.68
N GLU A 79 -2.57 7.51 5.63
CA GLU A 79 -2.92 8.71 4.87
C GLU A 79 -3.82 8.31 3.71
N ILE A 80 -4.99 8.94 3.61
CA ILE A 80 -5.87 8.86 2.44
C ILE A 80 -5.72 10.16 1.67
N ILE A 81 -5.36 10.05 0.39
CA ILE A 81 -5.27 11.18 -0.52
C ILE A 81 -6.55 11.23 -1.35
N ASP A 82 -7.32 12.32 -1.20
CA ASP A 82 -8.53 12.54 -1.97
C ASP A 82 -8.19 12.76 -3.44
N GLY A 83 -8.72 11.89 -4.31
CA GLY A 83 -8.40 11.92 -5.75
C GLY A 83 -8.94 13.14 -6.50
N ASN A 84 -9.90 13.86 -5.95
CA ASN A 84 -10.49 15.05 -6.60
C ASN A 84 -9.79 16.34 -6.19
N THR A 85 -9.39 16.44 -4.93
CA THR A 85 -8.87 17.66 -4.30
C THR A 85 -7.38 17.59 -4.00
N GLY A 86 -6.79 16.39 -3.99
CA GLY A 86 -5.40 16.13 -3.60
C GLY A 86 -5.14 16.31 -2.10
N LYS A 87 -6.18 16.50 -1.28
CA LYS A 87 -6.02 16.69 0.17
C LYS A 87 -5.76 15.37 0.87
N SER A 88 -4.84 15.41 1.84
CA SER A 88 -4.51 14.27 2.69
C SER A 88 -5.34 14.27 3.99
N TYR A 89 -5.77 13.08 4.40
CA TYR A 89 -6.42 12.83 5.67
C TYR A 89 -5.72 11.68 6.39
N PHE A 90 -5.38 11.87 7.66
CA PHE A 90 -4.60 10.91 8.43
C PHE A 90 -5.47 10.18 9.46
N HIS A 91 -5.30 8.87 9.50
CA HIS A 91 -6.09 7.96 10.31
C HIS A 91 -5.16 7.04 11.08
N PHE A 92 -5.14 7.21 12.40
CA PHE A 92 -4.44 6.33 13.33
C PHE A 92 -5.24 5.03 13.49
N CYS A 93 -4.58 3.89 13.27
CA CYS A 93 -5.13 2.58 13.57
C CYS A 93 -5.12 2.38 15.08
N ASP A 94 -6.32 2.33 15.69
CA ASP A 94 -6.47 2.13 17.12
C ASP A 94 -6.85 0.67 17.42
N SER A 95 -6.91 0.32 18.70
CA SER A 95 -7.46 -0.91 19.26
C SER A 95 -8.85 -1.26 18.73
N PHE A 96 -9.66 -0.24 18.41
CA PHE A 96 -10.95 -0.41 17.74
C PHE A 96 -11.11 0.64 16.64
N GLY A 97 -11.01 0.20 15.39
CA GLY A 97 -11.21 1.04 14.22
C GLY A 97 -10.10 2.07 14.03
N PHE A 98 -10.47 3.22 13.46
CA PHE A 98 -9.53 4.26 13.05
C PHE A 98 -9.94 5.62 13.58
N GLN A 99 -8.97 6.35 14.14
CA GLN A 99 -9.17 7.71 14.63
C GLN A 99 -8.51 8.71 13.69
N LYS A 100 -9.23 9.77 13.31
CA LYS A 100 -8.64 10.87 12.55
C LYS A 100 -7.68 11.67 13.45
N VAL A 101 -6.49 11.96 12.95
CA VAL A 101 -5.41 12.61 13.70
C VAL A 101 -4.70 13.68 12.86
N ASP A 102 -3.99 14.57 13.54
CA ASP A 102 -3.01 15.44 12.91
C ASP A 102 -1.67 14.67 12.78
N PHE A 103 -1.04 14.77 11.61
CA PHE A 103 0.18 14.04 11.29
C PHE A 103 1.00 14.82 10.26
N GLU A 104 2.32 14.82 10.40
CA GLU A 104 3.25 15.61 9.60
C GLU A 104 4.14 14.65 8.78
N PRO A 105 3.70 14.22 7.58
CA PRO A 105 4.40 13.21 6.78
C PRO A 105 5.82 13.65 6.39
N GLU A 106 6.08 14.95 6.25
CA GLU A 106 7.40 15.54 6.01
C GLU A 106 8.43 15.30 7.13
N LYS A 107 7.98 14.98 8.35
CA LYS A 107 8.88 14.61 9.46
C LYS A 107 9.24 13.12 9.46
N THR A 108 8.54 12.31 8.68
CA THR A 108 8.79 10.86 8.58
C THR A 108 10.03 10.57 7.74
N GLN A 109 10.55 9.35 7.84
CA GLN A 109 11.58 8.85 6.94
C GLN A 109 10.99 7.80 5.98
N VAL A 110 11.74 7.40 4.96
CA VAL A 110 11.34 6.29 4.08
C VAL A 110 11.96 5.01 4.62
N SER A 111 11.15 3.95 4.75
CA SER A 111 11.63 2.66 5.25
C SER A 111 12.52 1.96 4.21
N ASP A 112 13.51 1.18 4.67
CA ASP A 112 14.23 0.23 3.80
C ASP A 112 13.30 -0.85 3.20
N ARG A 113 12.08 -1.00 3.76
CA ARG A 113 11.03 -1.92 3.31
C ARG A 113 9.93 -1.23 2.50
N PHE A 114 10.16 0.03 2.11
CA PHE A 114 9.21 0.85 1.40
C PHE A 114 8.82 0.21 0.06
N LEU A 115 7.51 0.25 -0.24
CA LEU A 115 6.94 -0.13 -1.51
C LEU A 115 6.15 1.05 -2.10
N SER A 116 6.50 1.47 -3.31
CA SER A 116 5.65 2.36 -4.12
C SER A 116 5.05 1.57 -5.28
N LEU A 117 3.71 1.49 -5.34
CA LEU A 117 3.03 0.88 -6.49
C LEU A 117 3.16 1.73 -7.76
N ALA A 118 3.43 3.03 -7.63
CA ALA A 118 3.61 3.92 -8.77
C ALA A 118 4.98 3.74 -9.45
N GLU A 119 6.00 3.36 -8.67
CA GLU A 119 7.39 3.17 -9.13
C GLU A 119 7.68 1.73 -9.56
N GLN A 120 6.69 0.83 -9.52
CA GLN A 120 6.84 -0.49 -10.12
C GLN A 120 7.10 -0.35 -11.62
N GLU A 121 8.08 -1.09 -12.13
CA GLU A 121 8.37 -1.17 -13.56
C GLU A 121 7.09 -1.58 -14.31
N LYS A 122 6.74 -0.83 -15.36
CA LYS A 122 5.55 -1.09 -16.17
C LYS A 122 5.94 -1.60 -17.53
N ILE A 123 5.09 -2.46 -18.07
CA ILE A 123 5.16 -2.93 -19.45
C ILE A 123 3.91 -2.49 -20.21
N SER A 124 4.09 -2.21 -21.50
CA SER A 124 2.98 -2.05 -22.44
C SER A 124 2.55 -3.41 -22.96
N VAL A 125 1.29 -3.77 -22.75
CA VAL A 125 0.70 -5.04 -23.17
C VAL A 125 -0.41 -4.82 -24.19
N LEU A 126 -0.49 -5.70 -25.19
CA LEU A 126 -1.61 -5.74 -26.13
C LEU A 126 -2.62 -6.79 -25.65
N LEU A 127 -3.69 -6.35 -24.99
CA LEU A 127 -4.80 -7.22 -24.59
C LEU A 127 -5.69 -7.50 -25.79
N VAL A 128 -5.93 -8.78 -26.10
CA VAL A 128 -6.81 -9.22 -27.19
C VAL A 128 -8.02 -9.97 -26.62
N PRO A 129 -9.13 -9.29 -26.28
CA PRO A 129 -10.31 -9.96 -25.76
C PRO A 129 -11.03 -10.75 -26.86
N VAL A 130 -11.59 -11.91 -26.50
CA VAL A 130 -12.34 -12.75 -27.43
C VAL A 130 -13.48 -11.97 -28.08
N GLY A 131 -13.50 -11.94 -29.42
CA GLY A 131 -14.53 -11.27 -30.20
C GLY A 131 -14.50 -9.74 -30.15
N LYS A 132 -13.43 -9.12 -29.66
CA LYS A 132 -13.27 -7.65 -29.60
C LYS A 132 -11.95 -7.23 -30.24
N SER A 133 -11.86 -5.94 -30.59
CA SER A 133 -10.60 -5.37 -31.06
C SER A 133 -9.53 -5.37 -29.97
N PRO A 134 -8.24 -5.57 -30.32
CA PRO A 134 -7.12 -5.43 -29.40
C PRO A 134 -7.06 -4.05 -28.75
N ILE A 135 -6.58 -4.00 -27.50
CA ILE A 135 -6.43 -2.77 -26.71
C ILE A 135 -5.05 -2.77 -26.08
N VAL A 136 -4.29 -1.69 -26.27
CA VAL A 136 -3.02 -1.49 -25.57
C VAL A 136 -3.31 -1.00 -24.15
N LYS A 137 -2.63 -1.57 -23.16
CA LYS A 137 -2.67 -1.15 -21.75
C LYS A 137 -1.26 -1.10 -21.18
N GLU A 138 -1.06 -0.23 -20.20
CA GLU A 138 0.11 -0.33 -19.32
C GLU A 138 -0.27 -1.07 -18.05
N ILE A 139 0.55 -2.03 -17.66
CA ILE A 139 0.41 -2.77 -16.40
C ILE A 139 1.76 -2.85 -15.69
N PRO A 140 1.78 -3.02 -14.36
CA PRO A 140 3.00 -3.45 -13.67
C PRO A 140 3.59 -4.71 -14.32
N ASN A 141 4.91 -4.80 -14.37
CA ASN A 141 5.64 -5.96 -14.87
C ASN A 141 5.66 -7.09 -13.82
N THR A 142 4.48 -7.53 -13.40
CA THR A 142 4.30 -8.62 -12.43
C THR A 142 3.32 -9.67 -12.96
N TYR A 143 3.51 -10.91 -12.52
CA TYR A 143 2.70 -12.05 -12.93
C TYR A 143 1.22 -11.85 -12.55
N GLU A 144 0.97 -11.30 -11.37
CA GLU A 144 -0.35 -11.01 -10.82
C GLU A 144 -1.07 -9.94 -11.63
N ALA A 145 -0.36 -8.90 -12.08
CA ALA A 145 -0.92 -7.87 -12.96
C ALA A 145 -1.32 -8.47 -14.32
N MET A 146 -0.50 -9.35 -14.90
CA MET A 146 -0.85 -10.09 -16.11
C MET A 146 -2.06 -11.01 -15.88
N LYS A 147 -2.11 -11.71 -14.75
CA LYS A 147 -3.19 -12.63 -14.38
C LYS A 147 -4.51 -11.92 -14.16
N ALA A 148 -4.49 -10.80 -13.44
CA ALA A 148 -5.67 -9.96 -13.22
C ALA A 148 -6.20 -9.40 -14.54
N LEU A 149 -5.31 -9.05 -15.47
CA LEU A 149 -5.68 -8.52 -16.78
C LEU A 149 -6.49 -9.52 -17.63
N VAL A 150 -6.19 -10.82 -17.53
CA VAL A 150 -6.86 -11.89 -18.30
C VAL A 150 -7.99 -12.59 -17.54
N GLY A 151 -8.42 -12.04 -16.40
CA GLY A 151 -9.60 -12.50 -15.67
C GLY A 151 -9.33 -13.44 -14.49
N GLY A 152 -8.09 -13.50 -13.99
CA GLY A 152 -7.76 -14.18 -12.73
C GLY A 152 -7.63 -15.71 -12.81
N GLY A 153 -7.79 -16.28 -14.00
CA GLY A 153 -7.61 -17.72 -14.28
C GLY A 153 -6.15 -18.17 -14.27
N GLY A 154 -5.90 -19.40 -14.73
CA GLY A 154 -4.53 -19.85 -14.98
C GLY A 154 -3.86 -19.00 -16.07
N LEU A 155 -2.55 -18.83 -15.98
CA LEU A 155 -1.76 -18.25 -17.07
C LEU A 155 -0.98 -19.37 -17.73
N ASP A 156 -1.20 -19.56 -19.02
CA ASP A 156 -0.28 -20.31 -19.87
C ASP A 156 0.62 -19.30 -20.60
N GLU A 157 1.90 -19.32 -20.25
CA GLU A 157 2.93 -18.51 -20.89
C GLU A 157 3.50 -19.27 -22.08
N TYR A 158 3.40 -18.67 -23.27
CA TYR A 158 4.00 -19.19 -24.48
C TYR A 158 5.05 -18.19 -25.00
N MET A 159 6.31 -18.62 -24.99
CA MET A 159 7.46 -17.91 -25.55
C MET A 159 7.95 -18.63 -26.81
N PRO A 160 7.30 -18.40 -27.98
CA PRO A 160 7.69 -19.04 -29.23
C PRO A 160 9.00 -18.51 -29.83
N PHE A 161 9.51 -17.40 -29.34
CA PHE A 161 10.65 -16.69 -29.91
C PHE A 161 11.68 -16.39 -28.80
N GLU A 162 12.95 -16.20 -29.18
CA GLU A 162 14.01 -15.78 -28.25
C GLU A 162 13.97 -14.27 -27.93
N ASP A 163 13.04 -13.55 -28.56
CA ASP A 163 12.82 -12.13 -28.41
C ASP A 163 11.98 -11.85 -27.13
N ASP A 164 12.00 -10.61 -26.62
CA ASP A 164 11.29 -10.19 -25.39
C ASP A 164 9.74 -10.15 -25.49
N ALA A 165 9.13 -10.98 -26.36
CA ALA A 165 7.70 -11.03 -26.60
C ALA A 165 7.09 -12.34 -26.06
N ALA A 166 6.24 -12.20 -25.02
CA ALA A 166 5.46 -13.31 -24.46
C ALA A 166 3.99 -13.20 -24.86
N ILE A 167 3.36 -14.35 -25.16
CA ILE A 167 1.91 -14.46 -25.31
C ILE A 167 1.36 -15.11 -24.04
N VAL A 168 0.46 -14.39 -23.36
CA VAL A 168 -0.17 -14.84 -22.11
C VAL A 168 -1.67 -15.04 -22.36
N CYS A 169 -2.12 -16.29 -22.18
CA CYS A 169 -3.52 -16.70 -22.42
C CYS A 169 -4.13 -17.32 -21.15
N ASN A 170 -5.46 -17.38 -21.11
CA ASN A 170 -6.27 -18.16 -20.18
C ASN A 170 -6.97 -19.29 -20.96
#